data_AF-E9HUZ4-F1
#
_entry.id   AF-E9HUZ4-F1
#
_cell.length_a   1.000
_cell.length_b   1.000
_cell.length_c   1.000
_cell.angle_alpha   90.00
_cell.angle_beta   90.00
_cell.angle_gamma   90.00
#
_symmetry.space_group_name_H-M   'P 1'
#
loop_
_entity.id
_entity.type
_entity.pdbx_description
1 polymer ?
#
loop_
_entity_poly.entity_id
_entity_poly.type
_entity_poly.pdbx_seq_one_letter_code
_entity_poly.pdbx_strand_id
1 'polypeptide(L)'
;MPRFLLTVSLPKVIQQLCTCTLITDKTLQWAESRKNALTALSLVCTTVGIAPSSPVGGVDQVTLAGIFRTFIDGFEDYTVDSRGDIRAIVRESAMYSIQVLTNTSQPDLLEADLIRSVLHAVTKQSWMKVMRLDTYRKAVITGLVSSIGSLTESLVKSSSASSKLTIARF
;
A
#
# COMPACT_ATOMS: atom_id res chain seq x y z
N MET A 1 4.57 4.76 25.10
CA MET A 1 3.76 4.18 26.19
C MET A 1 4.44 2.94 26.74
N PRO A 2 4.26 2.57 28.01
CA PRO A 2 4.82 1.34 28.56
C PRO A 2 4.21 0.09 27.91
N ARG A 3 5.06 -0.88 27.54
CA ARG A 3 4.67 -2.15 26.90
C ARG A 3 3.53 -2.85 27.64
N PHE A 4 3.62 -2.95 28.97
CA PHE A 4 2.65 -3.69 29.80
C PHE A 4 1.21 -3.16 29.70
N LEU A 5 1.02 -1.85 29.46
CA LEU A 5 -0.32 -1.27 29.29
C LEU A 5 -0.94 -1.67 27.94
N LEU A 6 -0.12 -1.83 26.91
CA LEU A 6 -0.58 -2.18 25.57
C LEU A 6 -0.88 -3.68 25.46
N THR A 7 -0.11 -4.54 26.12
CA THR A 7 -0.25 -6.00 25.96
C THR A 7 -1.64 -6.53 26.34
N VAL A 8 -2.31 -5.92 27.33
CA VAL A 8 -3.62 -6.38 27.83
C VAL A 8 -4.76 -6.14 26.84
N SER A 9 -4.64 -5.12 25.97
CA SER A 9 -5.70 -4.73 25.04
C SER A 9 -5.22 -4.55 23.60
N LEU A 10 -4.07 -5.15 23.28
CA LEU A 10 -3.36 -4.94 22.02
C LEU A 10 -4.25 -5.12 20.77
N PRO A 11 -5.07 -6.19 20.64
CA PRO A 11 -5.92 -6.36 19.46
C PRO A 11 -6.92 -5.23 19.31
N LYS A 12 -7.52 -4.77 20.42
CA LYS A 12 -8.49 -3.68 20.42
C LYS A 12 -7.83 -2.36 20.03
N VAL A 13 -6.64 -2.08 20.56
CA VAL A 13 -5.89 -0.85 20.21
C VAL A 13 -5.55 -0.83 18.72
N ILE A 14 -5.00 -1.92 18.19
CA ILE A 14 -4.65 -2.02 16.76
C ILE A 14 -5.91 -1.85 15.89
N GLN A 15 -6.98 -2.57 16.21
CA GLN A 15 -8.24 -2.47 15.46
C GLN A 15 -8.80 -1.04 15.43
N GLN A 16 -8.80 -0.35 16.58
CA GLN A 16 -9.29 1.03 16.66
C GLN A 16 -8.41 1.98 15.86
N LEU A 17 -7.08 1.81 15.93
CA LEU A 17 -6.17 2.61 15.13
C LEU A 17 -6.36 2.38 13.62
N CYS A 18 -6.53 1.13 13.18
CA CYS A 18 -6.87 0.80 11.79
C CYS A 18 -8.23 1.39 11.37
N THR A 19 -9.18 1.50 12.30
CA THR A 19 -10.47 2.16 12.01
C THR A 19 -10.29 3.66 11.84
N CYS A 20 -9.46 4.29 12.68
CA CYS A 20 -9.16 5.72 12.62
C CYS A 20 -8.45 6.15 11.33
N THR A 21 -7.83 5.22 10.60
CA THR A 21 -7.20 5.51 9.29
C THR A 21 -8.19 5.48 8.13
N LEU A 22 -9.40 4.96 8.32
CA LEU A 22 -10.41 4.90 7.25
C LEU A 22 -10.99 6.29 6.96
N ILE A 23 -11.16 6.57 5.67
CA ILE A 23 -11.85 7.76 5.20
C ILE A 23 -13.35 7.46 5.21
N THR A 24 -14.12 8.33 5.84
CA THR A 24 -15.59 8.31 5.82
C THR A 24 -16.10 9.70 5.48
N ASP A 25 -17.37 9.82 5.07
CA ASP A 25 -17.99 11.12 4.79
C ASP A 25 -17.86 12.10 5.96
N LYS A 26 -17.93 11.57 7.20
CA LYS A 26 -17.81 12.38 8.43
C LYS A 26 -16.38 12.76 8.78
N THR A 27 -15.38 12.01 8.29
CA THR A 27 -13.97 12.16 8.65
C THR A 27 -13.09 12.63 7.49
N LEU A 28 -13.69 13.07 6.38
CA LEU A 28 -12.96 13.50 5.17
C LEU A 28 -11.84 14.50 5.49
N GLN A 29 -12.13 15.47 6.35
CA GLN A 29 -11.23 16.55 6.75
C GLN A 29 -10.21 16.14 7.84
N TRP A 30 -10.28 14.92 8.38
CA TRP A 30 -9.49 14.49 9.53
C TRP A 30 -8.16 13.82 9.13
N ALA A 31 -7.46 14.41 8.17
CA ALA A 31 -6.19 13.88 7.66
C ALA A 31 -5.11 13.80 8.75
N GLU A 32 -5.02 14.79 9.64
CA GLU A 32 -4.07 14.78 10.76
C GLU A 32 -4.34 13.60 11.71
N SER A 33 -5.62 13.31 11.97
CA SER A 33 -6.01 12.16 12.80
C SER A 33 -5.62 10.84 12.14
N ARG A 34 -5.83 10.68 10.83
CA ARG A 34 -5.40 9.49 10.08
C ARG A 34 -3.88 9.33 10.11
N LYS A 35 -3.14 10.41 9.85
CA LYS A 35 -1.68 10.44 9.97
C LYS A 35 -1.21 9.99 11.35
N ASN A 36 -1.81 10.54 12.41
CA ASN A 36 -1.47 10.19 13.79
C ASN A 36 -1.80 8.73 14.12
N ALA A 37 -2.90 8.20 13.58
CA ALA A 37 -3.24 6.79 13.73
C ALA A 37 -2.23 5.85 13.06
N LEU A 38 -1.78 6.19 11.83
CA LEU A 38 -0.71 5.44 11.14
C LEU A 38 0.60 5.45 11.95
N THR A 39 1.00 6.62 12.43
CA THR A 39 2.20 6.76 13.27
C THR A 39 2.05 5.95 14.57
N ALA A 40 0.88 6.00 15.21
CA ALA A 40 0.60 5.25 16.42
C ALA A 40 0.65 3.73 16.18
N LEU A 41 0.16 3.22 15.04
CA LEU A 41 0.30 1.80 14.68
C LEU A 41 1.76 1.38 14.63
N SER A 42 2.61 2.16 13.95
CA SER A 42 4.05 1.88 13.89
C SER A 42 4.71 1.89 15.28
N LEU A 43 4.35 2.87 16.12
CA LEU A 43 4.85 2.97 17.50
C LEU A 43 4.39 1.80 18.38
N VAL A 44 3.15 1.35 18.23
CA VAL A 44 2.63 0.18 18.95
C VAL A 44 3.44 -1.05 18.58
N CYS A 45 3.62 -1.33 17.28
CA CYS A 45 4.41 -2.47 16.79
C CYS A 45 5.85 -2.46 17.31
N THR A 46 6.52 -1.31 17.28
CA THR A 46 7.89 -1.17 17.78
C THR A 46 7.99 -1.29 19.30
N THR A 47 6.95 -0.87 20.04
CA THR A 47 6.90 -0.97 21.50
C THR A 47 6.61 -2.40 21.99
N VAL A 48 5.64 -3.08 21.36
CA VAL A 48 5.22 -4.45 21.76
C VAL A 48 5.98 -5.55 21.01
N GLY A 49 6.79 -5.19 20.03
CA GLY A 49 7.54 -6.12 19.21
C GLY A 49 6.65 -6.99 18.30
N ILE A 50 7.29 -7.61 17.32
CA ILE A 50 6.67 -8.56 16.41
C ILE A 50 7.05 -9.95 16.90
N ALA A 51 6.05 -10.77 17.20
CA ALA A 51 6.24 -12.04 17.87
C ALA A 51 5.23 -13.09 17.36
N PRO A 52 5.48 -13.72 16.20
CA PRO A 52 4.53 -14.60 15.52
C PRO A 52 4.14 -15.84 16.33
N SER A 53 4.98 -16.27 17.26
CA SER A 53 4.78 -17.52 18.04
C SER A 53 4.90 -17.33 19.55
N SER A 54 4.87 -16.08 20.06
CA SER A 54 5.13 -15.81 21.48
C SER A 54 3.87 -15.80 22.33
N PRO A 55 3.79 -16.62 23.40
CA PRO A 55 2.73 -16.52 24.40
C PRO A 55 2.85 -15.25 25.27
N VAL A 56 3.98 -14.53 25.20
CA VAL A 56 4.32 -13.35 26.03
C VAL A 56 3.80 -12.03 25.39
N GLY A 57 3.05 -12.14 24.30
CA GLY A 57 2.41 -11.02 23.62
C GLY A 57 3.34 -10.26 22.67
N GLY A 58 2.71 -9.69 21.64
CA GLY A 58 3.35 -9.00 20.52
C GLY A 58 2.40 -8.98 19.33
N VAL A 59 2.84 -8.38 18.23
CA VAL A 59 2.08 -8.41 16.98
C VAL A 59 2.37 -9.74 16.27
N ASP A 60 1.32 -10.55 16.06
CA ASP A 60 1.42 -11.77 15.26
C ASP A 60 1.49 -11.46 13.76
N GLN A 61 1.78 -12.48 12.94
CA GLN A 61 1.97 -12.33 11.49
C GLN A 61 0.70 -11.85 10.77
N VAL A 62 -0.47 -12.33 11.18
CA VAL A 62 -1.76 -11.95 10.57
C VAL A 62 -2.07 -10.47 10.84
N THR A 63 -1.85 -10.05 12.08
CA THR A 63 -2.03 -8.67 12.53
C THR A 63 -1.01 -7.76 11.85
N LEU A 64 0.24 -8.20 11.72
CA LEU A 64 1.28 -7.46 11.00
C LEU A 64 0.89 -7.22 9.54
N ALA A 65 0.40 -8.26 8.83
CA ALA A 65 -0.09 -8.13 7.47
C ALA A 65 -1.27 -7.14 7.37
N GLY A 66 -2.20 -7.18 8.32
CA GLY A 66 -3.32 -6.22 8.41
C GLY A 66 -2.85 -4.78 8.61
N ILE A 67 -1.80 -4.56 9.41
CA ILE A 67 -1.21 -3.24 9.63
C ILE A 67 -0.53 -2.73 8.35
N PHE A 68 0.24 -3.56 7.65
CA PHE A 68 0.82 -3.17 6.36
C PHE A 68 -0.25 -2.86 5.31
N ARG A 69 -1.36 -3.62 5.28
CA ARG A 69 -2.50 -3.29 4.43
C ARG A 69 -3.07 -1.93 4.77
N THR A 70 -3.23 -1.62 6.06
CA THR A 70 -3.68 -0.31 6.54
C THR A 70 -2.76 0.82 6.05
N PHE A 71 -1.43 0.60 6.05
CA PHE A 71 -0.49 1.58 5.52
C PHE A 71 -0.61 1.76 4.01
N ILE A 72 -0.80 0.66 3.27
CA ILE A 72 -1.06 0.69 1.83
C ILE A 72 -2.36 1.46 1.54
N ASP A 73 -3.42 1.25 2.32
CA ASP A 73 -4.68 2.00 2.15
C ASP A 73 -4.47 3.50 2.41
N GLY A 74 -3.56 3.88 3.31
CA GLY A 74 -3.13 5.26 3.52
C GLY A 74 -2.52 5.93 2.28
N PHE A 75 -1.99 5.16 1.32
CA PHE A 75 -1.52 5.68 0.04
C PHE A 75 -2.64 6.11 -0.91
N GLU A 76 -3.84 5.59 -0.71
CA GLU A 76 -5.04 5.92 -1.49
C GLU A 76 -5.81 7.11 -0.88
N ASP A 77 -5.23 7.81 0.10
CA ASP A 77 -5.79 9.06 0.59
C ASP A 77 -5.61 10.16 -0.46
N TYR A 78 -6.74 10.55 -1.07
CA TYR A 78 -6.82 11.62 -2.06
C TYR A 78 -7.61 12.84 -1.56
N THR A 79 -7.85 12.94 -0.26
CA THR A 79 -8.64 14.02 0.33
C THR A 79 -8.02 15.40 0.08
N VAL A 80 -8.89 16.38 -0.17
CA VAL A 80 -8.51 17.77 -0.38
C VAL A 80 -9.41 18.66 0.45
N ASP A 81 -8.86 19.76 0.93
CA ASP A 81 -9.62 20.80 1.61
C ASP A 81 -9.33 22.16 0.98
N SER A 82 -9.89 23.23 1.55
CA SER A 82 -9.71 24.60 1.08
C SER A 82 -8.27 25.11 1.18
N ARG A 83 -7.38 24.42 1.92
CA ARG A 83 -5.96 24.74 2.08
C ARG A 83 -5.07 24.02 1.04
N GLY A 84 -5.65 23.09 0.28
CA GLY A 84 -4.97 22.37 -0.80
C GLY A 84 -4.74 20.88 -0.50
N ASP A 85 -3.55 20.39 -0.85
CA ASP A 85 -3.14 18.98 -0.76
C ASP A 85 -2.77 18.58 0.69
N ILE A 86 -3.78 18.44 1.58
CA ILE A 86 -3.53 17.97 2.96
C ILE A 86 -3.18 16.48 3.00
N ARG A 87 -3.66 15.70 2.03
CA ARG A 87 -3.41 14.25 1.88
C ARG A 87 -1.93 13.85 1.81
N ALA A 88 -0.99 14.77 1.51
CA ALA A 88 0.44 14.44 1.50
C ALA A 88 0.94 13.91 2.85
N ILE A 89 0.47 14.48 3.96
CA ILE A 89 0.94 14.10 5.31
C ILE A 89 0.56 12.66 5.68
N VAL A 90 -0.58 12.17 5.19
CA VAL A 90 -1.06 10.80 5.44
C VAL A 90 -0.19 9.81 4.67
N ARG A 91 0.06 10.09 3.38
CA ARG A 91 0.92 9.25 2.54
C ARG A 91 2.37 9.22 3.02
N GLU A 92 2.89 10.36 3.48
CA GLU A 92 4.24 10.44 4.07
C GLU A 92 4.33 9.65 5.38
N SER A 93 3.32 9.76 6.26
CA SER A 93 3.26 8.97 7.49
C SER A 93 3.16 7.46 7.21
N ALA A 94 2.37 7.06 6.21
CA ALA A 94 2.29 5.67 5.76
C ALA A 94 3.64 5.16 5.24
N MET A 95 4.32 5.95 4.39
CA MET A 95 5.64 5.59 3.85
C MET A 95 6.68 5.42 4.96
N TYR A 96 6.74 6.36 5.90
CA TYR A 96 7.64 6.28 7.05
C TYR A 96 7.33 5.06 7.93
N SER A 97 6.05 4.79 8.19
CA SER A 97 5.63 3.64 8.99
C SER A 97 5.99 2.30 8.33
N ILE A 98 5.85 2.20 7.01
CA ILE A 98 6.32 1.04 6.21
C ILE A 98 7.83 0.88 6.34
N GLN A 99 8.61 1.95 6.20
CA GLN A 99 10.07 1.91 6.35
C GLN A 99 10.46 1.39 7.74
N VAL A 100 9.90 1.97 8.80
CA VAL A 100 10.19 1.59 10.18
C VAL A 100 9.88 0.11 10.39
N LEU A 101 8.66 -0.35 10.05
CA LEU A 101 8.28 -1.74 10.30
C LEU A 101 9.05 -2.71 9.43
N THR A 102 9.36 -2.38 8.18
CA THR A 102 10.19 -3.23 7.33
C THR A 102 11.59 -3.42 7.92
N ASN A 103 12.18 -2.34 8.45
CA ASN A 103 13.52 -2.39 9.05
C ASN A 103 13.55 -3.10 10.41
N THR A 104 12.46 -3.08 11.16
CA THR A 104 12.38 -3.75 12.48
C THR A 104 11.85 -5.18 12.40
N SER A 105 11.22 -5.57 11.30
CA SER A 105 10.70 -6.92 11.09
C SER A 105 11.81 -7.88 10.69
N GLN A 106 11.71 -9.13 11.12
CA GLN A 106 12.55 -10.19 10.56
C GLN A 106 12.11 -10.49 9.12
N PRO A 107 13.03 -10.70 8.17
CA PRO A 107 12.70 -10.95 6.77
C PRO A 107 11.71 -12.11 6.57
N ASP A 108 11.82 -13.15 7.38
CA ASP A 108 10.98 -14.35 7.30
C ASP A 108 9.49 -14.08 7.61
N LEU A 109 9.18 -12.95 8.24
CA LEU A 109 7.81 -12.53 8.57
C LEU A 109 7.15 -11.70 7.47
N LEU A 110 7.94 -11.23 6.51
CA LEU A 110 7.46 -10.44 5.38
C LEU A 110 7.25 -11.37 4.19
N GLU A 111 6.08 -12.00 4.15
CA GLU A 111 5.72 -12.90 3.05
C GLU A 111 5.86 -12.24 1.68
N ALA A 112 6.20 -13.05 0.67
CA ALA A 112 6.44 -12.54 -0.69
C ALA A 112 5.24 -11.75 -1.25
N ASP A 113 4.02 -12.16 -0.91
CA ASP A 113 2.79 -11.48 -1.34
C ASP A 113 2.61 -10.12 -0.67
N LEU A 114 3.00 -10.01 0.61
CA LEU A 114 3.01 -8.75 1.35
C LEU A 114 4.05 -7.79 0.76
N ILE A 115 5.28 -8.25 0.57
CA ILE A 115 6.36 -7.46 -0.04
C ILE A 115 5.95 -6.99 -1.43
N ARG A 116 5.37 -7.87 -2.25
CA ARG A 116 4.89 -7.49 -3.59
C ARG A 116 3.84 -6.38 -3.53
N SER A 117 2.91 -6.47 -2.58
CA SER A 117 1.87 -5.46 -2.37
C SER A 117 2.45 -4.12 -1.94
N VAL A 118 3.41 -4.12 -1.01
CA VAL A 118 4.13 -2.92 -0.57
C VAL A 118 4.92 -2.30 -1.73
N LEU A 119 5.68 -3.12 -2.48
CA LEU A 119 6.49 -2.67 -3.61
C LEU A 119 5.63 -2.05 -4.71
N HIS A 120 4.50 -2.69 -5.05
CA HIS A 120 3.54 -2.12 -6.00
C HIS A 120 3.06 -0.75 -5.53
N ALA A 121 2.64 -0.63 -4.27
CA ALA A 121 2.08 0.60 -3.74
C ALA A 121 3.12 1.74 -3.68
N VAL A 122 4.36 1.45 -3.26
CA VAL A 122 5.48 2.41 -3.27
C VAL A 122 5.83 2.83 -4.69
N THR A 123 5.86 1.89 -5.64
CA THR A 123 6.15 2.19 -7.05
C THR A 123 5.07 3.10 -7.64
N LYS A 124 3.79 2.87 -7.30
CA LYS A 124 2.69 3.75 -7.69
C LYS A 124 2.91 5.18 -7.17
N GLN A 125 3.33 5.36 -5.92
CA GLN A 125 3.64 6.68 -5.37
C GLN A 125 4.79 7.37 -6.13
N SER A 126 5.88 6.64 -6.41
CA SER A 126 7.01 7.14 -7.21
C SER A 126 6.58 7.52 -8.62
N TRP A 127 5.78 6.67 -9.28
CA TRP A 127 5.22 6.94 -10.60
C TRP A 127 4.38 8.21 -10.62
N MET A 128 3.48 8.39 -9.65
CA MET A 128 2.66 9.60 -9.56
C MET A 128 3.51 10.87 -9.42
N LYS A 129 4.65 10.79 -8.71
CA LYS A 129 5.59 11.91 -8.59
C LYS A 129 6.33 12.18 -9.91
N VAL A 130 6.82 11.14 -10.58
CA VAL A 130 7.50 11.25 -11.89
C VAL A 130 6.55 11.77 -12.97
N MET A 131 5.29 11.34 -12.97
CA MET A 131 4.27 11.81 -13.92
C MET A 131 3.95 13.30 -13.78
N ARG A 132 4.36 13.97 -12.70
CA ARG A 132 4.23 15.44 -12.59
C ARG A 132 5.18 16.19 -13.52
N LEU A 133 6.15 15.53 -14.14
CA LEU A 133 7.09 16.12 -15.10
C LEU A 133 6.43 16.28 -16.49
N ASP A 134 5.83 17.45 -16.73
CA ASP A 134 5.04 17.74 -17.94
C ASP A 134 5.82 17.51 -19.26
N THR A 135 7.12 17.79 -19.26
CA THR A 135 8.02 17.60 -20.42
C THR A 135 8.00 16.15 -20.93
N TYR A 136 7.94 15.17 -20.03
CA TYR A 136 8.08 13.76 -20.37
C TYR A 136 6.75 13.00 -20.31
N ARG A 137 5.78 13.52 -19.55
CA ARG A 137 4.47 12.87 -19.29
C ARG A 137 3.77 12.43 -20.57
N LYS A 138 3.59 13.36 -21.53
CA LYS A 138 2.88 13.06 -22.79
C LYS A 138 3.61 11.99 -23.61
N ALA A 139 4.91 12.14 -23.80
CA ALA A 139 5.69 11.22 -24.61
C ALA A 139 5.70 9.80 -24.05
N VAL A 140 5.89 9.66 -22.73
CA VAL A 140 5.90 8.38 -22.03
C VAL A 140 4.54 7.69 -22.13
N ILE A 141 3.44 8.40 -21.84
CA ILE A 141 2.09 7.83 -21.91
C ILE A 141 1.74 7.42 -23.34
N THR A 142 2.01 8.27 -24.32
CA THR A 142 1.74 7.95 -25.73
C THR A 142 2.53 6.71 -26.18
N GLY A 143 3.81 6.61 -25.83
CA GLY A 143 4.65 5.45 -26.16
C GLY A 143 4.17 4.15 -25.51
N LEU A 144 3.67 4.20 -24.28
CA LEU A 144 3.08 3.04 -23.60
C LEU A 144 1.76 2.62 -24.26
N VAL A 145 0.88 3.57 -24.56
CA VAL A 145 -0.42 3.29 -25.21
C VAL A 145 -0.23 2.71 -26.61
N SER A 146 0.68 3.26 -27.42
CA SER A 146 0.97 2.74 -28.75
C SER A 146 1.57 1.33 -28.70
N SER A 147 2.41 1.05 -27.70
CA SER A 147 3.00 -0.28 -27.50
C SER A 147 1.94 -1.32 -27.13
N ILE A 148 1.01 -0.97 -26.22
CA ILE A 148 -0.11 -1.86 -25.85
C ILE A 148 -1.01 -2.15 -27.06
N GLY A 149 -1.41 -1.11 -27.81
CA GLY A 149 -2.22 -1.30 -29.02
C GLY A 149 -1.56 -2.21 -30.06
N SER A 150 -0.25 -2.02 -30.27
CA SER A 150 0.54 -2.87 -31.18
C SER A 150 0.63 -4.32 -30.70
N LEU A 151 0.75 -4.55 -29.39
CA LEU A 151 0.74 -5.88 -28.78
C LEU A 151 -0.62 -6.57 -28.98
N THR A 152 -1.73 -5.86 -28.74
CA THR A 152 -3.07 -6.40 -28.94
C THR A 152 -3.31 -6.78 -30.41
N GLU A 153 -2.94 -5.92 -31.34
CA GLU A 153 -3.07 -6.21 -32.78
C GLU A 153 -2.21 -7.41 -33.20
N SER A 154 -1.00 -7.53 -32.66
CA SER A 154 -0.10 -8.66 -32.92
C SER A 154 -0.65 -9.99 -32.39
N LEU A 155 -1.25 -9.99 -31.19
CA LEU A 155 -1.91 -11.17 -30.61
C LEU A 155 -3.16 -11.58 -31.41
N VAL A 156 -3.95 -10.62 -31.89
CA VAL A 156 -5.14 -10.91 -32.73
C VAL A 156 -4.74 -11.52 -34.07
N LYS A 157 -3.68 -10.98 -34.72
CA LYS A 157 -3.16 -11.51 -35.99
C LYS A 157 -2.59 -12.92 -35.84
N SER A 158 -1.81 -13.18 -34.78
CA SER A 158 -1.25 -14.52 -34.54
C SER A 158 -2.33 -15.55 -34.21
N SER A 159 -3.34 -15.18 -33.43
CA SER A 159 -4.52 -16.02 -33.16
C SER A 159 -5.29 -16.36 -34.44
N SER A 160 -5.58 -15.35 -35.27
CA SER A 160 -6.29 -15.53 -36.53
C SER A 160 -5.53 -16.41 -37.53
N ALA A 161 -4.20 -16.27 -37.59
CA ALA A 161 -3.34 -17.11 -38.42
C ALA A 161 -3.31 -18.57 -37.94
N SER A 162 -3.27 -18.80 -36.62
CA SER A 162 -3.31 -20.13 -36.01
C SER A 162 -4.64 -20.84 -36.30
N SER A 163 -5.78 -20.15 -36.16
CA SER A 163 -7.09 -20.74 -36.46
C SER A 163 -7.25 -21.13 -37.93
N LYS A 164 -6.72 -20.33 -38.87
CA LYS A 164 -6.71 -20.67 -40.31
C LYS A 164 -5.87 -21.92 -40.61
N LEU A 165 -4.75 -22.10 -39.90
CA LEU A 165 -3.87 -23.27 -40.05
C LEU A 165 -4.53 -24.56 -39.53
N THR A 166 -5.35 -24.46 -38.48
CA THR A 166 -6.10 -25.59 -37.91
C THR A 166 -7.26 -26.01 -38.82
N ILE A 167 -7.94 -25.06 -39.48
CA ILE A 167 -9.03 -25.37 -40.42
C ILE A 167 -8.50 -26.00 -41.72
N ALA A 168 -7.31 -25.61 -42.19
CA ALA A 168 -6.70 -26.18 -43.40
C ALA A 168 -6.07 -27.57 -43.21
N ARG A 169 -6.15 -28.15 -42.00
CA ARG A 169 -5.63 -29.49 -41.66
C ARG A 169 -6.72 -30.56 -41.55
N PHE A 170 -7.96 -30.21 -41.87
CA PHE A 170 -9.09 -31.13 -42.08
C PHE A 170 -9.53 -31.05 -43.55
#